data_AF-A0A938WEY3-F1
#
_entry.id   AF-A0A938WEY3-F1
#
_cell.length_a   1.000
_cell.length_b   1.000
_cell.length_c   1.000
_cell.angle_alpha   90.00
_cell.angle_beta   90.00
_cell.angle_gamma   90.00
#
_symmetry.space_group_name_H-M   'P 1'
#
loop_
_entity.id
_entity.type
_entity.pdbx_description
1 polymer ?
#
loop_
_entity_poly.entity_id
_entity_poly.type
_entity_poly.pdbx_seq_one_letter_code
_entity_poly.pdbx_strand_id
1 'polypeptide(L)'
;MEDPLNGPPVTVRYVVASNGHALLEFQNPGQSFEMVTVYYLDRGELRATHYCAAGNQPAFRLGAASTTELAVLEFNGGTGFDPAADGHVHGGDIRFVAPDRIEHRWHHYVGPKQLGTTHWFLQRENGGAGVTVSEIGSPAAPADPEGPSGLPKP
;
A
#
# COMPACT_ATOMS: atom_id res chain seq x y z
N MET A 1 18.06 -17.03 13.64
CA MET A 1 17.35 -15.76 13.91
C MET A 1 17.80 -14.84 12.79
N GLU A 2 16.96 -14.66 11.77
CA GLU A 2 17.28 -13.76 10.65
C GLU A 2 17.38 -12.34 11.21
N ASP A 3 18.51 -11.69 10.94
CA ASP A 3 18.73 -10.30 11.33
C ASP A 3 17.72 -9.42 10.58
N PRO A 4 16.84 -8.70 11.29
CA PRO A 4 15.78 -7.89 10.69
C PRO A 4 16.30 -6.75 9.80
N LEU A 5 17.61 -6.51 9.76
CA LEU A 5 18.27 -5.52 8.90
C LEU A 5 18.70 -6.07 7.52
N ASN A 6 18.58 -7.39 7.27
CA ASN A 6 19.03 -8.01 6.02
C ASN A 6 17.91 -8.28 4.99
N GLY A 7 16.68 -7.84 5.27
CA GLY A 7 15.63 -7.76 4.23
C GLY A 7 15.89 -6.57 3.31
N PRO A 8 15.40 -6.59 2.05
CA PRO A 8 15.47 -5.41 1.19
C PRO A 8 14.80 -4.22 1.91
N PRO A 9 15.42 -3.03 1.87
CA PRO A 9 14.88 -1.86 2.54
C PRO A 9 13.49 -1.56 2.01
N VAL A 10 12.57 -1.20 2.91
CA VAL A 10 11.22 -0.75 2.58
C VAL A 10 11.12 0.74 2.86
N THR A 11 10.49 1.48 1.95
CA THR A 11 10.05 2.85 2.24
C THR A 11 8.54 2.84 2.44
N VAL A 12 8.07 3.34 3.58
CA VAL A 12 6.64 3.46 3.86
C VAL A 12 6.29 4.92 4.05
N ARG A 13 5.28 5.41 3.33
CA ARG A 13 4.76 6.78 3.46
C ARG A 13 3.31 6.75 3.92
N TYR A 14 3.03 7.53 4.96
CA TYR A 14 1.67 7.72 5.48
C TYR A 14 1.12 9.09 5.09
N VAL A 15 -0.12 9.12 4.59
CA VAL A 15 -0.84 10.35 4.26
C VAL A 15 -2.23 10.31 4.86
N VAL A 16 -2.56 11.29 5.70
CA VAL A 16 -3.94 11.52 6.12
C VAL A 16 -4.66 12.24 4.98
N ALA A 17 -5.73 11.64 4.49
CA ALA A 17 -6.51 12.11 3.35
C ALA A 17 -7.98 12.31 3.74
N SER A 18 -8.77 12.82 2.79
CA SER A 18 -10.23 12.91 2.90
C SER A 18 -10.70 13.57 4.20
N ASN A 19 -10.11 14.73 4.54
CA ASN A 19 -10.42 15.48 5.77
C ASN A 19 -10.25 14.66 7.07
N GLY A 20 -9.28 13.74 7.11
CA GLY A 20 -9.02 12.92 8.30
C GLY A 20 -9.81 11.62 8.36
N HIS A 21 -10.62 11.31 7.34
CA HIS A 21 -11.42 10.07 7.31
C HIS A 21 -10.69 8.86 6.70
N ALA A 22 -9.53 9.07 6.10
CA ALA A 22 -8.71 8.00 5.55
C ALA A 22 -7.23 8.21 5.86
N LEU A 23 -6.53 7.11 6.14
CA LEU A 23 -5.07 7.06 6.19
C LEU A 23 -4.60 6.18 5.03
N LEU A 24 -3.77 6.73 4.16
CA LEU A 24 -3.14 6.02 3.06
C LEU A 24 -1.73 5.62 3.48
N GLU A 25 -1.43 4.34 3.48
CA GLU A 25 -0.09 3.79 3.57
C GLU A 25 0.38 3.41 2.18
N PHE A 26 1.49 3.98 1.73
CA PHE A 26 2.18 3.59 0.51
C PHE A 26 3.41 2.78 0.89
N GLN A 27 3.49 1.54 0.42
CA GLN A 27 4.64 0.67 0.56
C GLN A 27 5.44 0.72 -0.74
N ASN A 28 6.69 1.16 -0.66
CA ASN A 28 7.61 1.37 -1.79
C ASN A 28 7.05 2.31 -2.86
N PRO A 29 6.72 3.57 -2.49
CA PRO A 29 6.11 4.51 -3.42
C PRO A 29 6.99 4.78 -4.65
N GLY A 30 6.38 4.89 -5.83
CA GLY A 30 7.03 5.14 -7.12
C GLY A 30 7.69 3.91 -7.75
N GLN A 31 7.66 2.74 -7.10
CA GLN A 31 8.20 1.50 -7.64
C GLN A 31 7.11 0.72 -8.40
N SER A 32 7.51 -0.15 -9.33
CA SER A 32 6.58 -0.96 -10.13
C SER A 32 5.76 -1.97 -9.30
N PHE A 33 6.15 -2.17 -8.04
CA PHE A 33 5.49 -3.04 -7.07
C PHE A 33 4.98 -2.24 -5.86
N GLU A 34 4.69 -0.95 -6.05
CA GLU A 34 4.01 -0.13 -5.06
C GLU A 34 2.71 -0.82 -4.60
N MET A 35 2.52 -0.85 -3.28
CA MET A 35 1.28 -1.32 -2.68
C MET A 35 0.68 -0.19 -1.85
N VAL A 36 -0.64 -0.10 -1.83
CA VAL A 36 -1.34 0.94 -1.07
C VAL A 36 -2.31 0.28 -0.10
N THR A 37 -2.23 0.62 1.18
CA THR A 37 -3.27 0.24 2.15
C THR A 37 -4.04 1.48 2.59
N VAL A 38 -5.37 1.43 2.43
CA VAL A 38 -6.27 2.49 2.86
C VAL A 38 -6.95 2.05 4.14
N TYR A 39 -6.65 2.74 5.25
CA TYR A 39 -7.30 2.56 6.54
C TYR A 39 -8.40 3.59 6.71
N TYR A 40 -9.54 3.18 7.27
CA TYR A 40 -10.69 4.04 7.49
C TYR A 40 -11.56 3.50 8.64
N LEU A 41 -12.43 4.36 9.18
CA LEU A 41 -13.42 3.95 10.16
C LEU A 41 -14.76 3.71 9.47
N ASP A 42 -15.29 2.49 9.59
CA ASP A 42 -16.68 2.18 9.25
C ASP A 42 -17.49 2.10 10.54
N ARG A 43 -18.36 3.09 10.76
CA ARG A 43 -19.18 3.23 11.98
C ARG A 43 -18.37 3.14 13.29
N GLY A 44 -17.15 3.67 13.27
CA GLY A 44 -16.24 3.68 14.43
C GLY A 44 -15.34 2.44 14.54
N GLU A 45 -15.49 1.45 13.68
CA GLU A 45 -14.60 0.29 13.62
C GLU A 45 -13.52 0.47 12.56
N LEU A 46 -12.26 0.19 12.91
CA LEU A 46 -11.17 0.23 11.94
C LEU A 46 -11.36 -0.88 10.89
N ARG A 47 -11.27 -0.44 9.63
CA ARG A 47 -11.24 -1.26 8.42
C ARG A 47 -10.04 -0.85 7.58
N ALA A 48 -9.62 -1.75 6.71
CA ALA A 48 -8.63 -1.44 5.70
C ALA A 48 -8.86 -2.18 4.39
N THR A 49 -8.39 -1.61 3.29
CA THR A 49 -8.29 -2.27 1.99
C THR A 49 -6.86 -2.14 1.50
N HIS A 50 -6.23 -3.27 1.21
CA HIS A 50 -4.88 -3.33 0.67
C HIS A 50 -4.95 -3.57 -0.82
N TYR A 51 -4.38 -2.65 -1.60
CA TYR A 51 -4.25 -2.74 -3.04
C TYR A 51 -2.86 -3.28 -3.36
N CYS A 52 -2.81 -4.55 -3.75
CA CYS A 52 -1.56 -5.21 -4.09
C CYS A 52 -1.16 -4.88 -5.54
N ALA A 53 0.15 -4.84 -5.81
CA ALA A 53 0.69 -4.74 -7.16
C ALA A 53 0.25 -5.90 -8.08
N ALA A 54 -0.18 -7.03 -7.52
CA ALA A 54 -0.76 -8.15 -8.25
C ALA A 54 -2.19 -7.89 -8.77
N GLY A 55 -2.80 -6.76 -8.45
CA GLY A 55 -4.15 -6.39 -8.91
C GLY A 55 -5.29 -6.95 -8.05
N ASN A 56 -4.98 -7.52 -6.89
CA ASN A 56 -5.98 -7.94 -5.89
C ASN A 56 -6.18 -6.88 -4.80
N GLN A 57 -7.33 -6.92 -4.13
CA GLN A 57 -7.72 -6.00 -3.06
C GLN A 57 -8.22 -6.73 -1.80
N PRO A 58 -7.34 -7.37 -1.01
CA PRO A 58 -7.71 -7.88 0.31
C PRO A 58 -8.29 -6.79 1.21
N ALA A 59 -9.38 -7.13 1.91
CA ALA A 59 -10.03 -6.28 2.88
C ALA A 59 -9.79 -6.83 4.30
N PHE A 60 -9.65 -5.91 5.26
CA PHE A 60 -9.37 -6.25 6.65
C PHE A 60 -10.32 -5.54 7.61
N ARG A 61 -10.50 -6.16 8.78
CA ARG A 61 -11.13 -5.56 9.95
C ARG A 61 -10.20 -5.62 11.15
N LEU A 62 -10.40 -4.74 12.12
CA LEU A 62 -9.69 -4.82 13.40
C LEU A 62 -10.03 -6.15 14.10
N GLY A 63 -8.98 -6.87 14.49
CA GLY A 63 -9.08 -8.14 15.17
C GLY A 63 -9.29 -8.02 16.66
N ALA A 64 -9.91 -9.04 17.26
CA ALA A 64 -10.27 -9.02 18.68
C ALA A 64 -9.03 -9.06 19.61
N ALA A 65 -7.89 -9.52 19.10
CA ALA A 65 -6.61 -9.55 19.81
C ALA A 65 -5.88 -8.19 19.81
N SER A 66 -6.47 -7.15 19.21
CA SER A 66 -5.85 -5.82 19.15
C SER A 66 -5.79 -5.16 20.53
N THR A 67 -4.75 -4.36 20.76
CA THR A 67 -4.55 -3.51 21.94
C THR A 67 -4.27 -2.08 21.51
N THR A 68 -4.02 -1.18 22.45
CA THR A 68 -3.57 0.19 22.17
C THR A 68 -2.21 0.25 21.45
N GLU A 69 -1.38 -0.78 21.61
CA GLU A 69 -0.03 -0.87 21.03
C GLU A 69 0.02 -1.81 19.81
N LEU A 70 -1.05 -2.56 19.53
CA LEU A 70 -1.10 -3.57 18.47
C LEU A 70 -2.44 -3.54 17.75
N ALA A 71 -2.43 -3.19 16.46
CA ALA A 71 -3.57 -3.42 15.58
C ALA A 71 -3.38 -4.75 14.83
N VAL A 72 -4.28 -5.70 15.07
CA VAL A 72 -4.36 -6.95 14.29
C VAL A 72 -5.35 -6.73 13.15
N LEU A 73 -4.91 -6.91 11.92
CA LEU A 73 -5.73 -6.82 10.71
C LEU A 73 -6.17 -8.25 10.33
N GLU A 74 -7.41 -8.57 10.65
CA GLU A 74 -8.01 -9.86 10.31
C GLU A 74 -8.61 -9.82 8.90
N PHE A 75 -8.34 -10.87 8.11
CA PHE A 75 -8.94 -11.05 6.79
C PHE A 75 -10.46 -10.91 6.84
N ASN A 76 -11.01 -10.12 5.91
CA ASN A 76 -12.44 -9.88 5.78
C ASN A 76 -12.90 -9.98 4.31
N GLY A 77 -12.25 -10.85 3.53
CA GLY A 77 -12.51 -11.01 2.10
C GLY A 77 -11.74 -10.01 1.24
N GLY A 78 -12.33 -9.61 0.11
CA GLY A 78 -11.70 -8.68 -0.82
C GLY A 78 -12.17 -8.90 -2.26
N THR A 79 -11.56 -8.19 -3.21
CA THR A 79 -11.89 -8.31 -4.64
C THR A 79 -10.65 -8.56 -5.49
N GLY A 80 -10.85 -9.08 -6.71
CA GLY A 80 -9.77 -9.26 -7.67
C GLY A 80 -8.93 -10.54 -7.48
N PHE A 81 -9.41 -11.50 -6.68
CA PHE A 81 -8.76 -12.80 -6.47
C PHE A 81 -9.74 -13.83 -5.87
N ASP A 82 -9.42 -15.11 -6.01
CA ASP A 82 -10.02 -16.21 -5.25
C ASP A 82 -9.15 -16.53 -4.01
N PRO A 83 -9.61 -16.24 -2.78
CA PRO A 83 -8.82 -16.51 -1.57
C PRO A 83 -8.53 -18.01 -1.33
N ALA A 84 -9.23 -18.93 -2.01
CA ALA A 84 -8.98 -20.37 -1.89
C ALA A 84 -7.88 -20.87 -2.85
N ALA A 85 -7.48 -20.07 -3.84
CA ALA A 85 -6.52 -20.47 -4.87
C ALA A 85 -5.36 -19.48 -5.04
N ASP A 86 -5.64 -18.18 -4.97
CA ASP A 86 -4.72 -17.13 -5.38
C ASP A 86 -3.83 -16.62 -4.25
N GLY A 87 -2.70 -16.06 -4.64
CA GLY A 87 -1.77 -15.38 -3.75
C GLY A 87 -2.33 -14.04 -3.27
N HIS A 88 -2.33 -13.81 -1.96
CA HIS A 88 -2.83 -12.58 -1.36
C HIS A 88 -2.23 -12.32 0.02
N VAL A 89 -2.29 -11.05 0.45
CA VAL A 89 -2.08 -10.70 1.86
C VAL A 89 -3.34 -11.10 2.62
N HIS A 90 -3.20 -12.03 3.56
CA HIS A 90 -4.31 -12.54 4.35
C HIS A 90 -4.52 -11.74 5.64
N GLY A 91 -3.52 -11.00 6.11
CA GLY A 91 -3.67 -10.16 7.29
C GLY A 91 -2.36 -9.49 7.66
N GLY A 92 -2.35 -8.80 8.79
CA GLY A 92 -1.13 -8.20 9.29
C GLY A 92 -1.21 -7.70 10.73
N ASP A 93 -0.04 -7.47 11.30
CA ASP A 93 0.15 -6.90 12.64
C ASP A 93 0.86 -5.56 12.51
N ILE A 94 0.27 -4.50 13.06
CA ILE A 94 0.90 -3.19 13.17
C ILE A 94 1.11 -2.89 14.64
N ARG A 95 2.37 -2.92 15.07
CA ARG A 95 2.76 -2.67 16.47
C ARG A 95 3.42 -1.32 16.62
N PHE A 96 2.86 -0.48 17.47
CA PHE A 96 3.38 0.83 17.84
C PHE A 96 4.42 0.66 18.95
N VAL A 97 5.70 0.68 18.59
CA VAL A 97 6.81 0.38 19.51
C VAL A 97 7.25 1.63 20.27
N ALA A 98 7.27 2.78 19.59
CA ALA A 98 7.56 4.10 20.14
C ALA A 98 6.89 5.17 19.26
N PRO A 99 6.84 6.46 19.67
CA PRO A 99 6.19 7.52 18.89
C PRO A 99 6.70 7.67 17.43
N ASP A 100 7.93 7.24 17.19
CA ASP A 100 8.64 7.30 15.92
C ASP A 100 9.05 5.93 15.39
N ARG A 101 8.57 4.83 16.01
CA ARG A 101 8.94 3.46 15.62
C ARG A 101 7.73 2.54 15.57
N ILE A 102 7.54 1.89 14.43
CA ILE A 102 6.45 0.94 14.18
C ILE A 102 7.04 -0.37 13.66
N GLU A 103 6.46 -1.50 14.04
CA GLU A 103 6.79 -2.82 13.50
C GLU A 103 5.60 -3.34 12.70
N HIS A 104 5.84 -3.78 11.47
CA HIS A 104 4.83 -4.36 10.57
C HIS A 104 5.07 -5.82 10.34
N ARG A 105 4.01 -6.61 10.37
CA ARG A 105 3.99 -7.97 9.82
C ARG A 105 2.85 -8.09 8.83
N TRP A 106 3.13 -8.65 7.67
CA TRP A 106 2.13 -8.93 6.65
C TRP A 106 2.19 -10.41 6.30
N HIS A 107 1.06 -11.10 6.43
CA HIS A 107 0.99 -12.55 6.25
C HIS A 107 0.54 -12.89 4.83
N HIS A 108 1.40 -13.59 4.09
CA HIS A 108 1.19 -13.92 2.68
C HIS A 108 0.71 -15.36 2.54
N TYR A 109 -0.41 -15.54 1.86
CA TYR A 109 -1.07 -16.81 1.66
C TYR A 109 -1.19 -17.12 0.16
N VAL A 110 -1.27 -18.40 -0.17
CA VAL A 110 -1.81 -18.91 -1.44
C VAL A 110 -2.86 -19.93 -1.06
N GLY A 111 -4.12 -19.66 -1.42
CA GLY A 111 -5.23 -20.40 -0.88
C GLY A 111 -5.23 -20.40 0.66
N PRO A 112 -5.50 -21.54 1.32
CA PRO A 112 -5.51 -21.62 2.78
C PRO A 112 -4.11 -21.71 3.43
N LYS A 113 -3.03 -21.74 2.63
CA LYS A 113 -1.68 -21.98 3.13
C LYS A 113 -0.92 -20.68 3.28
N GLN A 114 -0.45 -20.40 4.48
CA GLN A 114 0.54 -19.35 4.72
C GLN A 114 1.87 -19.73 4.07
N LEU A 115 2.37 -18.88 3.18
CA LEU A 115 3.67 -19.05 2.52
C LEU A 115 4.78 -18.29 3.23
N GLY A 116 4.45 -17.20 3.92
CA GLY A 116 5.45 -16.43 4.64
C GLY A 116 4.86 -15.22 5.34
N THR A 117 5.75 -14.48 5.99
CA THR A 117 5.44 -13.20 6.61
C THR A 117 6.53 -12.21 6.22
N THR A 118 6.13 -11.08 5.66
CA THR A 118 7.02 -9.93 5.57
C THR A 118 7.07 -9.25 6.92
N HIS A 119 8.26 -8.89 7.39
CA HIS A 119 8.46 -8.28 8.69
C HIS A 119 9.37 -7.06 8.55
N TRP A 120 8.87 -5.89 8.93
CA TRP A 120 9.60 -4.63 8.83
C TRP A 120 9.63 -3.88 10.14
N PHE A 121 10.76 -3.24 10.40
CA PHE A 121 10.93 -2.28 11.47
C PHE A 121 11.06 -0.90 10.85
N LEU A 122 10.04 -0.08 11.03
CA LEU A 122 9.93 1.25 10.46
C LEU A 122 10.38 2.26 11.50
N GLN A 123 11.35 3.08 11.13
CA GLN A 123 11.76 4.26 11.87
C GLN A 123 11.28 5.48 11.10
N ARG A 124 10.64 6.43 11.80
CA ARG A 124 10.29 7.72 11.19
C ARG A 124 11.57 8.43 10.80
N GLU A 125 11.68 8.80 9.53
CA GLU A 125 12.71 9.73 9.08
C GLU A 125 12.32 11.14 9.55
N ASN A 126 13.16 11.72 10.42
CA ASN A 126 13.00 13.10 10.87
C ASN A 126 13.48 14.03 9.76
N GLY A 127 12.63 14.23 8.76
CA GLY A 127 12.90 15.01 7.57
C GLY A 127 11.61 15.53 6.92
N GLY A 128 11.03 16.60 7.50
CA GLY A 128 10.10 17.48 6.80
C GLY A 128 8.61 17.16 6.93
N ALA A 129 7.90 18.03 7.65
CA ALA A 129 6.60 18.49 7.18
C ALA A 129 6.80 19.17 5.82
N GLY A 130 6.85 18.38 4.76
CA GLY A 130 7.16 18.83 3.42
C GLY A 130 6.56 17.86 2.43
N VAL A 131 5.37 18.17 1.96
CA VAL A 131 4.85 17.58 0.73
C VAL A 131 5.80 18.02 -0.39
N THR A 132 6.74 17.16 -0.80
CA THR A 132 7.31 17.26 -2.14
C THR A 132 6.23 16.78 -3.11
N VAL A 133 5.44 17.72 -3.62
CA VAL A 133 4.75 17.53 -4.90
C VAL A 133 5.85 17.59 -5.95
N SER A 134 6.39 16.43 -6.33
CA SER A 134 6.96 16.31 -7.66
C SER A 134 5.74 16.38 -8.59
N GLU A 135 5.50 17.54 -9.20
CA GLU A 135 4.52 17.64 -10.29
C GLU A 135 4.87 16.55 -11.30
N ILE A 136 3.98 15.57 -11.43
CA ILE A 136 4.03 14.62 -12.53
C ILE A 136 3.78 15.50 -13.75
N GLY A 137 4.84 15.79 -14.50
CA GLY A 137 4.74 16.52 -15.75
C GLY A 137 3.58 15.96 -16.56
N SER A 138 2.62 16.82 -16.88
CA SER A 138 1.57 16.47 -17.84
C SER A 138 2.26 15.90 -19.08
N PRO A 139 1.86 14.72 -19.58
CA PRO A 139 2.31 14.33 -20.90
C PRO A 139 1.80 15.40 -21.87
N ALA A 140 2.73 16.06 -22.57
CA ALA A 140 2.39 16.93 -23.69
C ALA A 140 1.50 16.12 -24.66
N ALA A 141 0.37 16.71 -25.05
CA ALA A 141 -0.48 16.13 -26.08
C ALA A 141 0.37 15.87 -27.35
N PRO A 142 0.19 14.73 -28.03
CA PRO A 142 0.87 14.52 -29.30
C PRO A 142 0.45 15.61 -30.29
N ALA A 143 1.44 16.23 -30.93
CA ALA A 143 1.22 17.19 -32.00
C ALA A 143 0.46 16.52 -33.16
N ASP A 144 -0.56 17.21 -33.66
CA ASP A 144 -1.23 16.87 -34.90
C ASP A 144 -0.19 16.74 -36.04
N PRO A 145 -0.21 15.67 -36.84
CA PRO A 145 0.61 15.62 -38.04
C PRO A 145 -0.02 16.53 -39.11
N GLU A 146 0.54 17.74 -39.26
CA GLU A 146 0.42 18.51 -40.49
C GLU A 146 0.92 17.65 -41.67
N GLY A 147 0.09 17.55 -42.72
CA GLY A 147 0.29 16.64 -43.85
C GLY A 147 1.44 17.02 -44.79
N PRO A 148 1.79 16.15 -45.75
CA PRO A 148 2.76 16.48 -46.78
C PRO A 148 2.14 17.33 -47.91
N SER A 149 2.79 18.46 -48.14
CA SER A 149 2.68 19.37 -49.28
C SER A 149 3.03 18.70 -50.63
N GLY A 150 2.26 19.02 -51.70
CA GLY A 150 2.85 19.30 -53.02
C GLY A 150 2.33 18.58 -54.29
N LEU A 151 1.28 19.15 -54.91
CA LEU A 151 1.11 19.49 -56.37
C LEU A 151 1.06 18.38 -57.46
N PRO A 152 0.56 18.64 -58.71
CA PRO A 152 -0.23 19.77 -59.26
C PRO A 152 -1.55 19.34 -59.99
N LYS A 153 -2.35 20.34 -60.38
CA LYS A 153 -3.56 20.23 -61.25
C LYS A 153 -3.22 19.95 -62.73
N PRO A 154 -4.20 19.43 -63.49
CA PRO A 154 -4.77 20.16 -64.62
C PRO A 154 -6.18 20.71 -64.33
#